data_AF-A8Y3S7-F1
#
_entry.id   AF-A8Y3S7-F1
#
_cell.length_a   1.000
_cell.length_b   1.000
_cell.length_c   1.000
_cell.angle_alpha   90.00
_cell.angle_beta   90.00
_cell.angle_gamma   90.00
#
_symmetry.space_group_name_H-M   'P 1'
#
loop_
_entity.id
_entity.type
_entity.pdbx_description
1 polymer ?
#
loop_
_entity_poly.entity_id
_entity_poly.type
_entity_poly.pdbx_seq_one_letter_code
_entity_poly.pdbx_strand_id
1 'polypeptide(L)'
;MGWMKFLAVVPLVKEAFNAGLEIIDDIRSDPTRKIDALKKVSAESKQKHEEAMRKLKEGQEESEAAFRRREEAANERIRIQKEENDKVVNAKTEKIRINEEQHDVEMKKMNDEHSKKVLAMRSESKEARDKAEMEHRMKVDKMENEHKNEKREAEVELKKIKEEGQLKITQAEEEKDAVSKERNKELNLFIEASKELHEINQQQIREISKRNNEFRLENCLPQHNEEPTIIPGELDEDFRSIRSAKNCFDYSQRMFRQYLINTNLTDRRLYDTCSKLITDMSNLMNADELLSICNNLPKAIDNDRLEVVKKYGKTADSLYNEFSTLRNSLENGFEQLQISHLPSAPSSQHRAIEQ
;
A
#
# COMPACT_ATOMS: atom_id res chain seq x y z
N MET A 1 9.35 14.85 10.70
CA MET A 1 9.51 14.62 12.15
C MET A 1 8.36 13.82 12.79
N GLY A 2 7.19 13.64 12.16
CA GLY A 2 6.08 12.87 12.73
C GLY A 2 6.27 11.35 12.73
N TRP A 3 6.88 10.79 11.69
CA TRP A 3 6.89 9.34 11.44
C TRP A 3 7.73 8.50 12.40
N MET A 4 8.84 9.05 12.91
CA MET A 4 9.68 8.35 13.91
C MET A 4 8.93 8.02 15.22
N LYS A 5 7.84 8.73 15.53
CA LYS A 5 7.03 8.45 16.71
C LYS A 5 6.18 7.18 16.58
N PHE A 6 5.86 6.76 15.35
CA PHE A 6 4.98 5.60 15.11
C PHE A 6 5.74 4.28 15.05
N LEU A 7 7.01 4.29 14.60
CA LEU A 7 7.87 3.10 14.62
C LEU A 7 8.15 2.58 16.04
N ALA A 8 8.06 3.44 17.06
CA ALA A 8 8.25 3.06 18.46
C ALA A 8 7.11 2.17 19.02
N VAL A 9 6.01 2.00 18.28
CA VAL A 9 4.85 1.21 18.76
C VAL A 9 5.10 -0.30 18.64
N VAL A 10 5.87 -0.74 17.65
CA VAL A 10 6.10 -2.17 17.38
C VAL A 10 6.87 -2.87 18.53
N PRO A 11 7.99 -2.32 19.04
CA PRO A 11 8.72 -2.91 20.17
C PRO A 11 7.87 -2.98 21.45
N LEU A 12 7.06 -1.95 21.70
CA LEU A 12 6.22 -1.85 22.90
C LEU A 12 5.16 -2.96 22.97
N VAL A 13 4.56 -3.34 21.84
CA VAL A 13 3.57 -4.44 21.79
C VAL A 13 4.22 -5.77 22.14
N LYS A 14 5.45 -6.00 21.67
CA LYS A 14 6.21 -7.23 21.93
C LYS A 14 6.63 -7.32 23.41
N GLU A 15 7.22 -6.26 23.95
CA GLU A 15 7.65 -6.21 25.35
C GLU A 15 6.49 -6.42 26.33
N ALA A 16 5.36 -5.75 26.07
CA ALA A 16 4.22 -5.82 26.97
C ALA A 16 3.54 -7.21 26.97
N PHE A 17 3.69 -7.97 25.88
CA PHE A 17 3.24 -9.37 25.82
C PHE A 17 4.17 -10.31 26.58
N ASN A 18 5.49 -10.18 26.37
CA ASN A 18 6.48 -10.99 27.07
C ASN A 18 6.38 -10.84 28.58
N ALA A 19 6.24 -9.61 29.08
CA ALA A 19 6.01 -9.35 30.51
C ALA A 19 4.72 -10.00 31.03
N GLY A 20 3.65 -10.05 30.21
CA GLY A 20 2.41 -10.73 30.57
C GLY A 20 2.58 -12.25 30.69
N LEU A 21 3.42 -12.86 29.86
CA LEU A 21 3.73 -14.29 29.91
C LEU A 21 4.61 -14.65 31.12
N GLU A 22 5.60 -13.82 31.46
CA GLU A 22 6.44 -14.02 32.65
C GLU A 22 5.59 -14.06 33.93
N ILE A 23 4.61 -13.16 34.05
CA ILE A 23 3.68 -13.14 35.20
C ILE A 23 2.87 -14.44 35.29
N ILE A 24 2.50 -15.05 34.15
CA ILE A 24 1.74 -16.32 34.13
C ILE A 24 2.62 -17.47 34.63
N ASP A 25 3.90 -17.48 34.27
CA ASP A 25 4.85 -18.53 34.67
C ASP A 25 5.11 -18.54 36.19
N ASP A 26 4.98 -17.37 36.84
CA ASP A 26 5.09 -17.22 38.30
C ASP A 26 3.84 -17.67 39.09
N ILE A 27 2.70 -17.92 38.44
CA ILE A 27 1.47 -18.39 39.11
C ILE A 27 1.65 -19.86 39.53
N ARG A 28 2.02 -20.09 40.79
CA ARG A 28 2.54 -21.39 41.23
C ARG A 28 1.55 -22.50 41.58
N SER A 29 0.22 -22.33 41.58
CA SER A 29 -0.63 -23.39 42.22
C SER A 29 -2.10 -23.53 41.81
N ASP A 30 -2.57 -22.98 40.70
CA ASP A 30 -3.96 -23.21 40.27
C ASP A 30 -4.10 -23.19 38.73
N PRO A 31 -4.40 -24.33 38.10
CA PRO A 31 -4.66 -24.45 36.67
C PRO A 31 -5.71 -23.48 36.14
N THR A 32 -6.79 -23.27 36.90
CA THR A 32 -7.90 -22.40 36.52
C THR A 32 -7.43 -20.95 36.48
N ARG A 33 -6.62 -20.54 37.47
CA ARG A 33 -6.02 -19.20 37.49
C ARG A 33 -5.03 -18.98 36.34
N LYS A 34 -4.25 -19.99 35.96
CA LYS A 34 -3.35 -19.90 34.78
C LYS A 34 -4.14 -19.73 33.48
N ILE A 35 -5.23 -20.46 33.31
CA ILE A 35 -6.12 -20.35 32.14
C ILE A 35 -6.78 -18.96 32.09
N ASP A 36 -7.27 -18.45 33.21
CA ASP A 36 -7.89 -17.12 33.27
C ASP A 36 -6.86 -16.00 33.03
N ALA A 37 -5.63 -16.15 33.54
CA ALA A 37 -4.53 -15.24 33.25
C ALA A 37 -4.14 -15.26 31.77
N LEU A 38 -4.08 -16.44 31.13
CA LEU A 38 -3.85 -16.57 29.68
C LEU A 38 -4.95 -15.91 28.85
N LYS A 39 -6.23 -16.10 29.22
CA LYS A 39 -7.36 -15.42 28.55
C LYS A 39 -7.23 -13.91 28.66
N LYS A 40 -6.84 -13.41 29.84
CA LYS A 40 -6.60 -11.99 30.07
C LYS A 40 -5.44 -11.47 29.20
N VAL A 41 -4.29 -12.15 29.19
CA VAL A 41 -3.15 -11.78 28.33
C VAL A 41 -3.54 -11.83 26.86
N SER A 42 -4.33 -12.80 26.42
CA SER A 42 -4.84 -12.88 25.05
C SER A 42 -5.72 -11.68 24.68
N ALA A 43 -6.66 -11.30 25.55
CA ALA A 43 -7.52 -10.14 25.33
C ALA A 43 -6.72 -8.83 25.31
N GLU A 44 -5.80 -8.65 26.25
CA GLU A 44 -4.92 -7.47 26.31
C GLU A 44 -3.97 -7.38 25.10
N SER A 45 -3.43 -8.51 24.65
CA SER A 45 -2.57 -8.59 23.47
C SER A 45 -3.33 -8.18 22.20
N LYS A 46 -4.55 -8.72 22.03
CA LYS A 46 -5.43 -8.34 20.91
C LYS A 46 -5.75 -6.86 20.93
N GLN A 47 -6.13 -6.32 22.09
CA GLN A 47 -6.45 -4.90 22.24
C GLN A 47 -5.24 -4.01 21.91
N LYS A 48 -4.04 -4.35 22.41
CA LYS A 48 -2.81 -3.61 22.11
C LYS A 48 -2.45 -3.65 20.63
N HIS A 49 -2.62 -4.81 19.98
CA HIS A 49 -2.42 -4.93 18.53
C HIS A 49 -3.40 -4.04 17.74
N GLU A 50 -4.70 -4.08 18.08
CA GLU A 50 -5.72 -3.24 17.43
C GLU A 50 -5.44 -1.75 17.64
N GLU A 51 -5.06 -1.34 18.86
CA GLU A 51 -4.69 0.04 19.16
C GLU A 51 -3.45 0.49 18.37
N ALA A 52 -2.43 -0.37 18.29
CA ALA A 52 -1.21 -0.11 17.54
C ALA A 52 -1.49 0.03 16.03
N MET A 53 -2.28 -0.87 15.46
CA MET A 53 -2.70 -0.80 14.05
C MET A 53 -3.51 0.45 13.75
N ARG A 54 -4.39 0.87 14.67
CA ARG A 54 -5.16 2.11 14.53
C ARG A 54 -4.24 3.33 14.51
N LYS A 55 -3.32 3.46 15.49
CA LYS A 55 -2.37 4.58 15.54
C LYS A 55 -1.49 4.65 14.30
N LEU A 56 -1.05 3.49 13.80
CA LEU A 56 -0.25 3.39 12.59
C LEU A 56 -1.01 3.88 11.35
N LYS A 57 -2.31 3.53 11.23
CA LYS A 57 -3.18 4.02 10.15
C LYS A 57 -3.46 5.52 10.25
N GLU A 58 -3.78 6.02 11.44
CA GLU A 58 -4.00 7.46 11.68
C GLU A 58 -2.76 8.27 11.26
N GLY A 59 -1.56 7.84 11.67
CA GLY A 59 -0.30 8.47 11.26
C GLY A 59 -0.04 8.41 9.75
N GLN A 60 -0.43 7.31 9.09
CA GLN A 60 -0.33 7.17 7.64
C GLN A 60 -1.31 8.09 6.89
N GLU A 61 -2.55 8.23 7.37
CA GLU A 61 -3.54 9.14 6.81
C GLU A 61 -3.11 10.61 6.94
N GLU A 62 -2.60 11.01 8.11
CA GLU A 62 -2.06 12.36 8.34
C GLU A 62 -0.90 12.68 7.41
N SER A 63 0.04 11.74 7.27
CA SER A 63 1.17 11.87 6.37
C SER A 63 0.73 11.97 4.90
N GLU A 64 -0.16 11.10 4.46
CA GLU A 64 -0.68 11.10 3.08
C GLU A 64 -1.45 12.39 2.78
N ALA A 65 -2.17 12.95 3.76
CA ALA A 65 -2.79 14.26 3.63
C ALA A 65 -1.74 15.39 3.50
N ALA A 66 -0.64 15.31 4.24
CA ALA A 66 0.46 16.28 4.13
C ALA A 66 1.17 16.19 2.77
N PHE A 67 1.42 14.98 2.27
CA PHE A 67 2.00 14.78 0.94
C PHE A 67 1.10 15.30 -0.17
N ARG A 68 -0.21 15.01 -0.12
CA ARG A 68 -1.18 15.55 -1.09
C ARG A 68 -1.15 17.08 -1.15
N ARG A 69 -1.16 17.75 0.01
CA ARG A 69 -1.06 19.23 0.06
C ARG A 69 0.24 19.74 -0.56
N ARG A 70 1.37 19.08 -0.31
CA ARG A 70 2.67 19.47 -0.90
C ARG A 70 2.69 19.26 -2.40
N GLU A 71 2.15 18.15 -2.88
CA GLU A 71 2.05 17.86 -4.31
C GLU A 71 1.13 18.84 -5.03
N GLU A 72 -0.04 19.15 -4.47
CA GLU A 72 -0.95 20.17 -4.98
C GLU A 72 -0.27 21.55 -5.04
N ALA A 73 0.44 21.95 -3.99
CA ALA A 73 1.20 23.20 -3.97
C ALA A 73 2.31 23.25 -5.04
N ALA A 74 3.01 22.14 -5.27
CA ALA A 74 4.03 22.05 -6.32
C ALA A 74 3.40 22.12 -7.73
N ASN A 75 2.30 21.41 -7.97
CA ASN A 75 1.56 21.47 -9.23
C ASN A 75 1.05 22.89 -9.52
N GLU A 76 0.54 23.58 -8.50
CA GLU A 76 0.06 24.96 -8.65
C GLU A 76 1.20 25.94 -8.94
N ARG A 77 2.37 25.77 -8.31
CA ARG A 77 3.57 26.55 -8.64
C ARG A 77 3.99 26.36 -10.09
N ILE A 78 4.00 25.12 -10.59
CA ILE A 78 4.33 24.82 -11.99
C ILE A 78 3.34 25.53 -12.92
N ARG A 79 2.05 25.49 -12.61
CA ARG A 79 1.01 26.16 -13.40
C ARG A 79 1.23 27.67 -13.46
N ILE A 80 1.42 28.31 -12.31
CA ILE A 80 1.65 29.76 -12.20
C ILE A 80 2.91 30.16 -12.97
N GLN A 81 4.01 29.42 -12.81
CA GLN A 81 5.27 29.72 -13.51
C GLN A 81 5.14 29.56 -15.04
N LYS A 82 4.40 28.56 -15.52
CA LYS A 82 4.10 28.39 -16.96
C LYS A 82 3.30 29.59 -17.48
N GLU A 83 2.22 29.96 -16.81
CA GLU A 83 1.38 31.09 -17.20
C GLU A 83 2.13 32.44 -17.17
N GLU A 84 2.95 32.68 -16.14
CA GLU A 84 3.76 33.88 -16.05
C GLU A 84 4.83 33.93 -17.15
N ASN A 85 5.52 32.82 -17.40
CA ASN A 85 6.52 32.74 -18.46
C ASN A 85 5.88 32.98 -19.84
N ASP A 86 4.76 32.33 -20.13
CA ASP A 86 4.03 32.51 -21.39
C ASP A 86 3.58 33.97 -21.59
N LYS A 87 3.07 34.62 -20.54
CA LYS A 87 2.69 36.04 -20.60
C LYS A 87 3.87 36.94 -20.95
N VAL A 88 5.02 36.75 -20.30
CA VAL A 88 6.21 37.59 -20.53
C VAL A 88 6.79 37.32 -21.92
N VAL A 89 6.90 36.05 -22.32
CA VAL A 89 7.38 35.64 -23.65
C VAL A 89 6.49 36.21 -24.75
N ASN A 90 5.17 36.11 -24.61
CA ASN A 90 4.23 36.64 -25.60
C ASN A 90 4.29 38.17 -25.67
N ALA A 91 4.35 38.87 -24.53
CA ALA A 91 4.47 40.32 -24.51
C ALA A 91 5.76 40.81 -25.18
N LYS A 92 6.88 40.13 -24.96
CA LYS A 92 8.16 40.49 -25.58
C LYS A 92 8.20 40.16 -27.08
N THR A 93 7.62 39.03 -27.47
CA THR A 93 7.48 38.63 -28.88
C THR A 93 6.61 39.64 -29.65
N GLU A 94 5.49 40.06 -29.06
CA GLU A 94 4.62 41.07 -29.67
C GLU A 94 5.30 42.43 -29.79
N LYS A 95 6.11 42.82 -28.81
CA LYS A 95 6.91 44.05 -28.88
C LYS A 95 7.91 44.03 -30.04
N ILE A 96 8.56 42.88 -30.30
CA ILE A 96 9.46 42.71 -31.45
C ILE A 96 8.67 42.86 -32.75
N ARG A 97 7.52 42.18 -32.86
CA ARG A 97 6.64 42.24 -34.03
C ARG A 97 6.19 43.68 -34.34
N ILE A 98 5.74 44.42 -33.34
CA ILE A 98 5.33 45.83 -33.50
C ILE A 98 6.52 46.70 -33.93
N ASN A 99 7.71 46.46 -33.38
CA ASN A 99 8.90 47.22 -33.76
C ASN A 99 9.29 46.98 -35.23
N GLU A 100 9.19 45.74 -35.70
CA GLU A 100 9.42 45.39 -37.11
C GLU A 100 8.41 46.08 -38.04
N GLU A 101 7.12 46.05 -37.68
CA GLU A 101 6.08 46.75 -38.45
C GLU A 101 6.31 48.27 -38.49
N GLN A 102 6.73 48.87 -37.38
CA GLN A 102 7.05 50.29 -37.32
C GLN A 102 8.25 50.64 -38.21
N HIS A 103 9.30 49.82 -38.17
CA HIS A 103 10.47 49.98 -39.03
C HIS A 103 10.10 49.90 -40.52
N ASP A 104 9.27 48.93 -40.92
CA ASP A 104 8.82 48.78 -42.31
C ASP A 104 8.02 50.01 -42.80
N VAL A 105 7.17 50.57 -41.93
CA VAL A 105 6.40 51.79 -42.22
C VAL A 105 7.32 53.00 -42.37
N GLU A 106 8.30 53.16 -41.46
CA GLU A 106 9.27 54.26 -41.52
C GLU A 106 10.15 54.17 -42.77
N MET A 107 10.63 52.98 -43.11
CA MET A 107 11.40 52.71 -44.32
C MET A 107 10.61 53.06 -45.59
N LYS A 108 9.34 52.66 -45.66
CA LYS A 108 8.46 53.01 -46.78
C LYS A 108 8.26 54.51 -46.90
N LYS A 109 7.99 55.18 -45.77
CA LYS A 109 7.81 56.63 -45.74
C LYS A 109 9.07 57.37 -46.20
N MET A 110 10.25 56.95 -45.75
CA MET A 110 11.52 57.53 -46.16
C MET A 110 11.75 57.38 -47.67
N ASN A 111 11.49 56.19 -48.22
CA ASN A 111 11.60 55.92 -49.66
C ASN A 111 10.62 56.77 -50.49
N ASP A 112 9.39 56.95 -50.01
CA ASP A 112 8.38 57.78 -50.67
C ASP A 112 8.76 59.28 -50.63
N GLU A 113 9.28 59.77 -49.51
CA GLU A 113 9.77 61.14 -49.35
C GLU A 113 10.97 61.42 -50.26
N HIS A 114 11.93 60.49 -50.33
CA HIS A 114 13.07 60.58 -51.24
C HIS A 114 12.62 60.61 -52.69
N SER A 115 11.70 59.72 -53.07
CA SER A 115 11.14 59.69 -54.42
C SER A 115 10.50 61.03 -54.80
N LYS A 116 9.70 61.64 -53.91
CA LYS A 116 9.13 62.98 -54.13
C LYS A 116 10.19 64.07 -54.25
N LYS A 117 11.23 64.02 -53.41
CA LYS A 117 12.35 64.98 -53.44
C LYS A 117 13.10 64.90 -54.77
N VAL A 118 13.47 63.70 -55.22
CA VAL A 118 14.15 63.48 -56.50
C VAL A 118 13.30 63.94 -57.69
N LEU A 119 11.98 63.73 -57.64
CA LEU A 119 11.05 64.23 -58.66
C LEU A 119 11.01 65.77 -58.70
N ALA A 120 11.07 66.44 -57.55
CA ALA A 120 11.10 67.91 -57.48
C ALA A 120 12.43 68.51 -58.02
N MET A 121 13.55 67.78 -57.87
CA MET A 121 14.87 68.21 -58.32
C MET A 121 15.16 67.92 -59.82
N ARG A 122 14.13 67.63 -60.64
CA ARG A 122 14.31 67.30 -62.07
C ARG A 122 14.96 68.41 -62.90
N SER A 123 14.75 69.67 -62.52
CA SER A 123 15.35 70.85 -63.16
C SER A 123 16.72 71.23 -62.57
N GLU A 124 17.20 70.53 -61.55
CA GLU A 124 18.48 70.82 -60.89
C GLU A 124 19.66 70.09 -61.55
N SER A 125 20.88 70.46 -61.15
CA SER A 125 22.10 69.86 -61.67
C SER A 125 22.17 68.36 -61.32
N LYS A 126 22.90 67.61 -62.14
CA LYS A 126 23.15 66.17 -61.88
C LYS A 126 23.81 65.96 -60.51
N GLU A 127 24.75 66.83 -60.17
CA GLU A 127 25.48 66.80 -58.89
C GLU A 127 24.56 66.96 -57.67
N ALA A 128 23.54 67.82 -57.75
CA ALA A 128 22.55 67.97 -56.68
C ALA A 128 21.71 66.71 -56.46
N ARG A 129 21.32 66.03 -57.55
CA ARG A 129 20.60 64.75 -57.49
C ARG A 129 21.46 63.61 -56.94
N ASP A 130 22.70 63.50 -57.40
CA ASP A 130 23.64 62.47 -56.92
C ASP A 130 23.94 62.64 -55.42
N LYS A 131 24.04 63.90 -54.95
CA LYS A 131 24.18 64.19 -53.51
C LYS A 131 22.96 63.75 -52.70
N ALA A 132 21.74 64.05 -53.17
CA ALA A 132 20.52 63.64 -52.48
C ALA A 132 20.35 62.11 -52.44
N GLU A 133 20.74 61.41 -53.50
CA GLU A 133 20.75 59.94 -53.57
C GLU A 133 21.73 59.34 -52.55
N MET A 134 22.93 59.91 -52.46
CA MET A 134 23.95 59.48 -51.48
C MET A 134 23.49 59.71 -50.04
N GLU A 135 22.91 60.88 -49.74
CA GLU A 135 22.35 61.19 -48.41
C GLU A 135 21.22 60.22 -48.02
N HIS A 136 20.32 59.89 -48.96
CA HIS A 136 19.25 58.92 -48.73
C HIS A 136 19.81 57.52 -48.46
N ARG A 137 20.75 57.06 -49.30
CA ARG A 137 21.40 55.76 -49.12
C ARG A 137 22.07 55.64 -47.75
N MET A 138 22.81 56.67 -47.34
CA MET A 138 23.45 56.68 -46.02
C MET A 138 22.44 56.63 -44.88
N LYS A 139 21.26 57.26 -45.02
CA LYS A 139 20.19 57.21 -44.01
C LYS A 139 19.52 55.84 -43.95
N VAL A 140 19.23 55.23 -45.10
CA VAL A 140 18.70 53.87 -45.19
C VAL A 140 19.67 52.87 -44.56
N ASP A 141 20.94 52.89 -44.98
CA ASP A 141 21.97 51.99 -44.44
C ASP A 141 22.12 52.15 -42.92
N LYS A 142 22.04 53.40 -42.42
CA LYS A 142 22.09 53.67 -40.98
C LYS A 142 20.87 53.09 -40.25
N MET A 143 19.67 53.37 -40.74
CA MET A 143 18.41 52.93 -40.14
C MET A 143 18.27 51.39 -40.16
N GLU A 144 18.65 50.74 -41.26
CA GLU A 144 18.67 49.27 -41.36
C GLU A 144 19.64 48.64 -40.34
N ASN A 145 20.83 49.21 -40.18
CA ASN A 145 21.81 48.70 -39.22
C ASN A 145 21.38 48.91 -37.77
N GLU A 146 20.78 50.07 -37.44
CA GLU A 146 20.21 50.35 -36.11
C GLU A 146 19.10 49.34 -35.77
N HIS A 147 18.11 49.19 -36.66
CA HIS A 147 17.03 48.22 -36.47
C HIS A 147 17.52 46.78 -36.36
N LYS A 148 18.50 46.37 -37.18
CA LYS A 148 19.09 45.03 -37.12
C LYS A 148 19.77 44.76 -35.78
N ASN A 149 20.44 45.75 -35.21
CA ASN A 149 21.07 45.62 -33.90
C ASN A 149 20.02 45.53 -32.78
N GLU A 150 19.03 46.43 -32.78
CA GLU A 150 17.93 46.42 -31.79
C GLU A 150 17.13 45.12 -31.82
N LYS A 151 16.82 44.61 -33.02
CA LYS A 151 16.14 43.32 -33.20
C LYS A 151 16.96 42.19 -32.59
N ARG A 152 18.26 42.16 -32.86
CA ARG A 152 19.16 41.13 -32.31
C ARG A 152 19.22 41.18 -30.79
N GLU A 153 19.32 42.37 -30.21
CA GLU A 153 19.32 42.56 -28.76
C GLU A 153 18.01 42.07 -28.14
N ALA A 154 16.87 42.40 -28.74
CA ALA A 154 15.56 41.96 -28.28
C ALA A 154 15.38 40.43 -28.39
N GLU A 155 15.89 39.80 -29.46
CA GLU A 155 15.88 38.35 -29.64
C GLU A 155 16.76 37.64 -28.59
N VAL A 156 17.93 38.19 -28.26
CA VAL A 156 18.80 37.66 -27.19
C VAL A 156 18.11 37.74 -25.84
N GLU A 157 17.47 38.87 -25.53
CA GLU A 157 16.72 39.04 -24.28
C GLU A 157 15.52 38.08 -24.20
N LEU A 158 14.78 37.91 -25.30
CA LEU A 158 13.68 36.95 -25.40
C LEU A 158 14.16 35.52 -25.14
N LYS A 159 15.32 35.15 -25.68
CA LYS A 159 15.91 33.82 -25.45
C LYS A 159 16.26 33.63 -23.97
N LYS A 160 16.87 34.64 -23.34
CA LYS A 160 17.21 34.60 -21.91
C LYS A 160 15.97 34.43 -21.03
N ILE A 161 14.89 35.17 -21.32
CA ILE A 161 13.61 35.04 -20.61
C ILE A 161 13.06 33.61 -20.72
N LYS A 162 13.07 33.03 -21.93
CA LYS A 162 12.61 31.64 -22.15
C LYS A 162 13.43 30.63 -21.35
N GLU A 163 14.76 30.78 -21.33
CA GLU A 163 15.66 29.90 -20.59
C GLU A 163 15.45 30.03 -19.07
N GLU A 164 15.34 31.26 -18.54
CA GLU A 164 15.07 31.50 -17.11
C GLU A 164 13.70 30.97 -16.67
N GLY A 165 12.66 31.14 -17.49
CA GLY A 165 11.33 30.60 -17.23
C GLY A 165 11.31 29.08 -17.23
N GLN A 166 11.97 28.46 -18.21
CA GLN A 166 12.10 27.01 -18.28
C GLN A 166 12.84 26.43 -17.06
N LEU A 167 13.92 27.11 -16.61
CA LEU A 167 14.67 26.68 -15.44
C LEU A 167 13.81 26.67 -14.17
N LYS A 168 12.99 27.69 -13.96
CA LYS A 168 12.06 27.76 -12.80
C LYS A 168 11.05 26.61 -12.81
N ILE A 169 10.48 26.31 -13.99
CA ILE A 169 9.54 25.20 -14.17
C ILE A 169 10.23 23.87 -13.84
N THR A 170 11.43 23.64 -14.35
CA THR A 170 12.20 22.43 -14.08
C THR A 170 12.51 22.28 -12.59
N GLN A 171 12.90 23.35 -11.90
CA GLN A 171 13.10 23.32 -10.44
C GLN A 171 11.83 22.93 -9.69
N ALA A 172 10.66 23.45 -10.08
CA ALA A 172 9.38 23.09 -9.46
C ALA A 172 8.96 21.63 -9.77
N GLU A 173 9.29 21.13 -10.96
CA GLU A 173 9.10 19.72 -11.34
C GLU A 173 10.01 18.79 -10.52
N GLU A 174 11.27 19.17 -10.28
CA GLU A 174 12.20 18.45 -9.40
C GLU A 174 11.72 18.42 -7.94
N GLU A 175 11.18 19.53 -7.41
CA GLU A 175 10.56 19.58 -6.09
C GLU A 175 9.40 18.57 -5.98
N LYS A 176 8.53 18.51 -6.99
CA LYS A 176 7.42 17.56 -7.06
C LYS A 176 7.93 16.11 -7.05
N ASP A 177 8.94 15.81 -7.86
CA ASP A 177 9.53 14.48 -7.91
C ASP A 177 10.19 14.08 -6.59
N ALA A 178 10.81 15.02 -5.89
CA ALA A 178 11.35 14.80 -4.56
C ALA A 178 10.25 14.45 -3.54
N VAL A 179 9.11 15.15 -3.58
CA VAL A 179 7.94 14.85 -2.74
C VAL A 179 7.41 13.44 -3.03
N SER A 180 7.29 13.05 -4.30
CA SER A 180 6.85 11.71 -4.69
C SER A 180 7.80 10.61 -4.20
N LYS A 181 9.11 10.83 -4.31
CA LYS A 181 10.13 9.91 -3.77
C LYS A 181 10.05 9.78 -2.25
N GLU A 182 9.84 10.90 -1.53
CA GLU A 182 9.68 10.89 -0.08
C GLU A 182 8.42 10.11 0.34
N ARG A 183 7.28 10.37 -0.31
CA ARG A 183 6.02 9.65 -0.11
C ARG A 183 6.18 8.13 -0.28
N ASN A 184 6.84 7.70 -1.36
CA ASN A 184 7.05 6.27 -1.61
C ASN A 184 7.93 5.60 -0.54
N LYS A 185 8.95 6.30 -0.04
CA LYS A 185 9.77 5.80 1.08
C LYS A 185 8.93 5.63 2.34
N GLU A 186 8.10 6.61 2.67
CA GLU A 186 7.24 6.58 3.85
C GLU A 186 6.16 5.49 3.76
N LEU A 187 5.58 5.29 2.57
CA LEU A 187 4.64 4.20 2.31
C LEU A 187 5.29 2.82 2.49
N ASN A 188 6.52 2.63 2.01
CA ASN A 188 7.24 1.37 2.20
C ASN A 188 7.48 1.08 3.68
N LEU A 189 7.91 2.09 4.45
CA LEU A 189 8.08 1.95 5.88
C LEU A 189 6.75 1.59 6.59
N PHE A 190 5.62 2.18 6.16
CA PHE A 190 4.29 1.84 6.68
C PHE A 190 3.95 0.36 6.47
N ILE A 191 4.22 -0.13 5.26
CA ILE A 191 3.97 -1.53 4.88
C ILE A 191 4.83 -2.46 5.72
N GLU A 192 6.12 -2.15 5.90
CA GLU A 192 7.04 -2.94 6.73
C GLU A 192 6.58 -2.98 8.19
N ALA A 193 6.29 -1.83 8.80
CA ALA A 193 5.82 -1.76 10.18
C ALA A 193 4.48 -2.50 10.39
N SER A 194 3.57 -2.42 9.42
CA SER A 194 2.29 -3.13 9.47
C SER A 194 2.47 -4.64 9.39
N LYS A 195 3.39 -5.12 8.55
CA LYS A 195 3.73 -6.54 8.44
C LYS A 195 4.34 -7.06 9.73
N GLU A 196 5.35 -6.37 10.27
CA GLU A 196 6.01 -6.76 11.53
C GLU A 196 5.00 -6.84 12.69
N LEU A 197 4.12 -5.84 12.80
CA LEU A 197 3.08 -5.83 13.84
C LEU A 197 2.07 -6.98 13.68
N HIS A 198 1.78 -7.40 12.46
CA HIS A 198 0.93 -8.55 12.18
C HIS A 198 1.63 -9.87 12.51
N GLU A 199 2.90 -10.03 12.14
CA GLU A 199 3.73 -11.20 12.45
C GLU A 199 3.87 -11.39 13.97
N ILE A 200 4.11 -10.31 14.71
CA ILE A 200 4.15 -10.33 16.18
C ILE A 200 2.81 -10.84 16.73
N ASN A 201 1.68 -10.30 16.28
CA ASN A 201 0.37 -10.74 16.76
C ASN A 201 0.09 -12.22 16.42
N GLN A 202 0.46 -12.70 15.23
CA GLN A 202 0.34 -14.12 14.89
C GLN A 202 1.22 -15.00 15.78
N GLN A 203 2.44 -14.57 16.09
CA GLN A 203 3.33 -15.29 17.01
C GLN A 203 2.75 -15.33 18.43
N GLN A 204 2.21 -14.22 18.92
CA GLN A 204 1.54 -14.14 20.22
C GLN A 204 0.35 -15.09 20.33
N ILE A 205 -0.50 -15.15 19.29
CA ILE A 205 -1.64 -16.07 19.22
C ILE A 205 -1.16 -17.53 19.25
N ARG A 206 -0.12 -17.86 18.47
CA ARG A 206 0.46 -19.21 18.45
C ARG A 206 1.01 -19.62 19.82
N GLU A 207 1.71 -18.72 20.50
CA GLU A 207 2.29 -18.98 21.82
C GLU A 207 1.22 -19.16 22.90
N ILE A 208 0.19 -18.29 22.91
CA ILE A 208 -0.96 -18.45 23.81
C ILE A 208 -1.64 -19.80 23.56
N SER A 209 -1.89 -20.16 22.29
CA SER A 209 -2.55 -21.43 21.95
C SER A 209 -1.71 -22.62 22.40
N LYS A 210 -0.38 -22.55 22.24
CA LYS A 210 0.54 -23.60 22.68
C LYS A 210 0.49 -23.78 24.20
N ARG A 211 0.63 -22.70 24.98
CA ARG A 211 0.59 -22.76 26.45
C ARG A 211 -0.78 -23.21 26.97
N ASN A 212 -1.87 -22.75 26.35
CA ASN A 212 -3.21 -23.19 26.72
C ASN A 212 -3.39 -24.70 26.52
N ASN A 213 -2.84 -25.25 25.42
CA ASN A 213 -2.85 -26.70 25.20
C ASN A 213 -1.98 -27.45 26.22
N GLU A 214 -0.77 -26.95 26.51
CA GLU A 214 0.12 -27.54 27.52
C GLU A 214 -0.54 -27.60 28.90
N PHE A 215 -1.20 -26.53 29.35
CA PHE A 215 -1.92 -26.54 30.62
C PHE A 215 -3.13 -27.48 30.63
N ARG A 216 -3.84 -27.64 29.50
CA ARG A 216 -4.91 -28.63 29.42
C ARG A 216 -4.36 -30.06 29.53
N LEU A 217 -3.25 -30.35 28.84
CA LEU A 217 -2.58 -31.67 28.90
C LEU A 217 -2.05 -31.99 30.31
N GLU A 218 -1.41 -31.03 30.98
CA GLU A 218 -0.82 -31.21 32.32
C GLU A 218 -1.88 -31.47 33.40
N ASN A 219 -3.12 -30.99 33.19
CA ASN A 219 -4.23 -31.16 34.15
C ASN A 219 -5.21 -32.29 33.79
N CYS A 220 -5.08 -32.90 32.60
CA CYS A 220 -5.90 -34.05 32.20
C CYS A 220 -5.22 -35.40 32.47
N LEU A 221 -4.00 -35.44 33.01
CA LEU A 221 -3.30 -36.66 33.37
C LEU A 221 -3.31 -36.83 34.90
N PRO A 222 -3.83 -37.95 35.46
CA PRO A 222 -3.76 -38.20 36.89
C PRO A 222 -2.29 -38.28 37.35
N GLN A 223 -1.97 -37.56 38.42
CA GLN A 223 -0.67 -37.68 39.08
C GLN A 223 -0.59 -39.07 39.77
N HIS A 224 0.37 -39.89 39.32
CA HIS A 224 0.78 -41.17 39.92
C HIS A 224 -0.21 -42.34 39.92
N ASN A 225 -0.07 -43.29 38.98
CA ASN A 225 -0.59 -44.68 39.04
C ASN A 225 -2.08 -44.88 39.41
N GLU A 226 -2.86 -43.82 39.58
CA GLU A 226 -4.28 -43.87 39.85
C GLU A 226 -5.01 -44.09 38.53
N GLU A 227 -5.92 -45.07 38.55
CA GLU A 227 -6.79 -45.36 37.44
C GLU A 227 -7.62 -44.10 37.16
N PRO A 228 -7.56 -43.53 35.94
CA PRO A 228 -8.23 -42.27 35.63
C PRO A 228 -9.72 -42.40 35.99
N THR A 229 -10.12 -41.69 37.03
CA THR A 229 -11.50 -41.69 37.50
C THR A 229 -12.24 -40.68 36.64
N ILE A 230 -12.87 -41.15 35.56
CA ILE A 230 -13.71 -40.30 34.72
C ILE A 230 -15.03 -40.13 35.46
N ILE A 231 -15.36 -38.91 35.88
CA ILE A 231 -16.62 -38.64 36.56
C ILE A 231 -17.73 -38.69 35.48
N PRO A 232 -18.78 -39.52 35.65
CA PRO A 232 -19.91 -39.54 34.73
C PRO A 232 -20.48 -38.13 34.52
N GLY A 233 -20.66 -37.73 33.26
CA GLY A 233 -21.16 -36.41 32.87
C GLY A 233 -20.09 -35.30 32.71
N GLU A 234 -18.84 -35.52 33.14
CA GLU A 234 -17.77 -34.51 32.99
C GLU A 234 -17.49 -34.16 31.52
N LEU A 235 -17.60 -35.15 30.63
CA LEU A 235 -17.34 -35.01 29.20
C LEU A 235 -18.57 -34.56 28.39
N ASP A 236 -19.72 -34.36 29.01
CA ASP A 236 -20.97 -34.02 28.29
C ASP A 236 -20.86 -32.71 27.53
N GLU A 237 -20.16 -31.71 28.10
CA GLU A 237 -19.94 -30.42 27.45
C GLU A 237 -18.97 -30.54 26.27
N ASP A 238 -17.97 -31.44 26.35
CA ASP A 238 -17.07 -31.73 25.24
C ASP A 238 -17.81 -32.44 24.10
N PHE A 239 -18.65 -33.43 24.39
CA PHE A 239 -19.49 -34.08 23.39
C PHE A 239 -20.48 -33.10 22.74
N ARG A 240 -21.06 -32.19 23.52
CA ARG A 240 -21.92 -31.11 23.01
C ARG A 240 -21.14 -30.16 22.11
N SER A 241 -19.93 -29.80 22.50
CA SER A 241 -19.02 -28.93 21.72
C SER A 241 -18.65 -29.56 20.39
N ILE A 242 -18.30 -30.85 20.37
CA ILE A 242 -18.01 -31.60 19.13
C ILE A 242 -19.24 -31.59 18.20
N ARG A 243 -20.43 -31.86 18.75
CA ARG A 243 -21.67 -31.84 17.96
C ARG A 243 -21.99 -30.45 17.41
N SER A 244 -21.78 -29.40 18.20
CA SER A 244 -21.95 -28.02 17.78
C SER A 244 -20.97 -27.63 16.67
N ALA A 245 -19.69 -27.98 16.82
CA ALA A 245 -18.65 -27.74 15.81
C ALA A 245 -19.00 -28.43 14.49
N LYS A 246 -19.53 -29.66 14.55
CA LYS A 246 -20.03 -30.37 13.37
C LYS A 246 -21.15 -29.64 12.66
N ASN A 247 -22.17 -29.21 13.39
CA ASN A 247 -23.28 -28.46 12.80
C ASN A 247 -22.80 -27.14 12.15
N CYS A 248 -21.86 -26.44 12.78
CA CYS A 248 -21.24 -25.23 12.21
C CYS A 248 -20.45 -25.51 10.94
N PHE A 249 -19.71 -26.62 10.89
CA PHE A 249 -18.98 -27.04 9.70
C PHE A 249 -19.94 -27.36 8.54
N ASP A 250 -20.99 -28.15 8.79
CA ASP A 250 -21.99 -28.50 7.80
C ASP A 250 -22.69 -27.27 7.23
N TYR A 251 -23.02 -26.30 8.09
CA TYR A 251 -23.58 -25.02 7.66
C TYR A 251 -22.60 -24.23 6.79
N SER A 252 -21.35 -24.09 7.22
CA SER A 252 -20.32 -23.35 6.50
C SER A 252 -20.01 -23.98 5.14
N GLN A 253 -19.99 -25.31 5.06
CA GLN A 253 -19.84 -26.06 3.82
C GLN A 253 -20.98 -25.75 2.83
N ARG A 254 -22.23 -25.74 3.29
CA ARG A 254 -23.39 -25.38 2.45
C ARG A 254 -23.28 -23.94 1.94
N MET A 255 -22.92 -23.00 2.80
CA MET A 255 -22.74 -21.60 2.43
C MET A 255 -21.63 -21.41 1.40
N PHE A 256 -20.50 -22.09 1.56
CA PHE A 256 -19.41 -22.07 0.59
C PHE A 256 -19.85 -22.62 -0.77
N ARG A 257 -20.55 -23.77 -0.80
CA ARG A 257 -21.10 -24.32 -2.06
C ARG A 257 -22.06 -23.34 -2.73
N GLN A 258 -22.93 -22.68 -1.96
CA GLN A 258 -23.86 -21.69 -2.50
C GLN A 258 -23.14 -20.47 -3.06
N TYR A 259 -22.10 -19.97 -2.37
CA TYR A 259 -21.25 -18.89 -2.86
C TYR A 259 -20.59 -19.25 -4.20
N LEU A 260 -20.06 -20.46 -4.32
CA LEU A 260 -19.44 -20.94 -5.57
C LEU A 260 -20.44 -20.99 -6.74
N ILE A 261 -21.67 -21.45 -6.50
CA ILE A 261 -22.73 -21.46 -7.53
C ILE A 261 -23.08 -20.05 -7.98
N ASN A 262 -23.04 -19.09 -7.06
CA ASN A 262 -23.47 -17.71 -7.30
C ASN A 262 -22.36 -16.81 -7.87
N THR A 263 -21.10 -17.24 -7.89
CA THR A 263 -19.97 -16.42 -8.37
C THR A 263 -19.31 -17.03 -9.61
N ASN A 264 -19.18 -16.21 -10.67
CA ASN A 264 -18.44 -16.58 -11.88
C ASN A 264 -16.93 -16.30 -11.78
N LEU A 265 -16.44 -15.90 -10.60
CA LEU A 265 -15.10 -15.30 -10.39
C LEU A 265 -14.23 -16.09 -9.41
N THR A 266 -14.47 -17.39 -9.23
CA THR A 266 -13.61 -18.17 -8.33
C THR A 266 -12.33 -18.55 -9.05
N ASP A 267 -11.18 -18.08 -8.54
CA ASP A 267 -9.88 -18.58 -8.95
C ASP A 267 -9.86 -20.12 -8.84
N ARG A 268 -9.48 -20.79 -9.94
CA ARG A 268 -9.51 -22.26 -10.03
C ARG A 268 -8.64 -22.93 -8.97
N ARG A 269 -7.48 -22.35 -8.63
CA ARG A 269 -6.57 -22.92 -7.63
C ARG A 269 -7.10 -22.74 -6.21
N LEU A 270 -7.74 -21.60 -5.94
CA LEU A 270 -8.44 -21.39 -4.67
C LEU A 270 -9.59 -22.38 -4.53
N TYR A 271 -10.38 -22.57 -5.60
CA TYR A 271 -11.46 -23.56 -5.64
C TYR A 271 -10.96 -24.97 -5.35
N ASP A 272 -9.93 -25.44 -6.07
CA ASP A 272 -9.41 -26.80 -5.92
C ASP A 272 -8.87 -27.03 -4.50
N THR A 273 -8.13 -26.06 -3.94
CA THR A 273 -7.59 -26.11 -2.58
C THR A 273 -8.71 -26.18 -1.54
N CYS A 274 -9.71 -25.29 -1.62
CA CYS A 274 -10.83 -25.27 -0.67
C CYS A 274 -11.73 -26.50 -0.82
N SER A 275 -12.02 -26.94 -2.05
CA SER A 275 -12.87 -28.11 -2.32
C SER A 275 -12.25 -29.39 -1.78
N LYS A 276 -10.93 -29.58 -1.97
CA LYS A 276 -10.20 -30.72 -1.43
C LYS A 276 -10.25 -30.75 0.09
N LEU A 277 -9.92 -29.63 0.75
CA LEU A 277 -10.00 -29.51 2.20
C LEU A 277 -11.40 -29.85 2.71
N ILE A 278 -12.42 -29.23 2.14
CA ILE A 278 -13.80 -29.41 2.58
C ILE A 278 -14.20 -30.89 2.49
N THR A 279 -13.72 -31.59 1.46
CA THR A 279 -13.95 -33.03 1.29
C THR A 279 -13.23 -33.83 2.38
N ASP A 280 -11.94 -33.56 2.59
CA ASP A 280 -11.12 -34.26 3.58
C ASP A 280 -11.67 -34.05 5.01
N MET A 281 -12.04 -32.80 5.35
CA MET A 281 -12.64 -32.45 6.64
C MET A 281 -14.03 -33.08 6.80
N SER A 282 -14.83 -33.12 5.72
CA SER A 282 -16.13 -33.79 5.73
C SER A 282 -16.01 -35.30 5.97
N ASN A 283 -14.99 -35.94 5.41
CA ASN A 283 -14.74 -37.37 5.62
C ASN A 283 -14.39 -37.64 7.09
N LEU A 284 -13.50 -36.84 7.67
CA LEU A 284 -13.11 -36.91 9.08
C LEU A 284 -14.29 -36.67 10.05
N MET A 285 -15.12 -35.65 9.77
CA MET A 285 -16.28 -35.28 10.59
C MET A 285 -17.44 -36.28 10.50
N ASN A 286 -17.44 -37.14 9.49
CA ASN A 286 -18.40 -38.22 9.29
C ASN A 286 -17.79 -39.61 9.46
N ALA A 287 -16.56 -39.70 9.96
CA ALA A 287 -15.92 -40.96 10.29
C ALA A 287 -16.76 -41.73 11.31
N ASP A 288 -17.00 -43.01 11.03
CA ASP A 288 -17.75 -43.90 11.93
C ASP A 288 -17.08 -43.97 13.31
N GLU A 289 -15.76 -43.78 13.35
CA GLU A 289 -14.94 -43.68 14.54
C GLU A 289 -15.36 -42.50 15.44
N LEU A 290 -15.54 -41.30 14.87
CA LEU A 290 -15.94 -40.10 15.61
C LEU A 290 -17.37 -40.23 16.15
N LEU A 291 -18.28 -40.75 15.31
CA LEU A 291 -19.66 -41.04 15.73
C LEU A 291 -19.70 -42.11 16.82
N SER A 292 -18.85 -43.13 16.71
CA SER A 292 -18.74 -44.19 17.72
C SER A 292 -18.25 -43.65 19.05
N ILE A 293 -17.27 -42.73 19.06
CA ILE A 293 -16.82 -42.06 20.28
C ILE A 293 -17.99 -41.29 20.90
N CYS A 294 -18.66 -40.42 20.12
CA CYS A 294 -19.74 -39.57 20.66
C CYS A 294 -20.94 -40.37 21.20
N ASN A 295 -21.25 -41.54 20.62
CA ASN A 295 -22.44 -42.32 20.98
C ASN A 295 -22.17 -43.41 22.02
N ASN A 296 -20.96 -43.95 22.07
CA ASN A 296 -20.64 -45.15 22.85
C ASN A 296 -19.64 -44.89 23.98
N LEU A 297 -18.79 -43.87 23.88
CA LEU A 297 -17.89 -43.51 24.98
C LEU A 297 -18.63 -43.07 26.25
N PRO A 298 -19.68 -42.22 26.19
CA PRO A 298 -20.48 -41.89 27.39
C PRO A 298 -21.03 -43.15 28.07
N LYS A 299 -21.62 -44.05 27.28
CA LYS A 299 -22.15 -45.33 27.79
C LYS A 299 -21.05 -46.22 28.36
N ALA A 300 -19.85 -46.22 27.78
CA ALA A 300 -18.73 -47.01 28.30
C ALA A 300 -18.25 -46.47 29.66
N ILE A 301 -18.27 -45.15 29.84
CA ILE A 301 -17.96 -44.47 31.11
C ILE A 301 -19.03 -44.81 32.15
N ASP A 302 -20.31 -44.62 31.82
CA ASP A 302 -21.43 -44.86 32.75
C ASP A 302 -21.52 -46.32 33.24
N ASN A 303 -20.94 -47.26 32.48
CA ASN A 303 -20.93 -48.68 32.80
C ASN A 303 -19.55 -49.19 33.26
N ASP A 304 -18.62 -48.31 33.63
CA ASP A 304 -17.25 -48.62 34.09
C ASP A 304 -16.49 -49.59 33.18
N ARG A 305 -16.71 -49.50 31.86
CA ARG A 305 -16.04 -50.37 30.87
C ARG A 305 -14.69 -49.79 30.46
N LEU A 306 -13.73 -49.79 31.38
CA LEU A 306 -12.45 -49.11 31.22
C LEU A 306 -11.65 -49.52 29.97
N GLU A 307 -11.67 -50.79 29.58
CA GLU A 307 -10.98 -51.25 28.35
C GLU A 307 -11.59 -50.65 27.07
N VAL A 308 -12.90 -50.41 27.08
CA VAL A 308 -13.60 -49.75 25.97
C VAL A 308 -13.30 -48.25 25.97
N VAL A 309 -13.22 -47.63 27.14
CA VAL A 309 -12.80 -46.23 27.31
C VAL A 309 -11.38 -46.03 26.78
N LYS A 310 -10.41 -46.87 27.18
CA LYS A 310 -9.03 -46.83 26.67
C LYS A 310 -8.96 -46.99 25.16
N LYS A 311 -9.76 -47.90 24.59
CA LYS A 311 -9.84 -48.10 23.14
C LYS A 311 -10.30 -46.81 22.44
N TYR A 312 -11.40 -46.21 22.90
CA TYR A 312 -11.91 -44.97 22.32
C TYR A 312 -10.97 -43.78 22.55
N GLY A 313 -10.24 -43.73 23.66
CA GLY A 313 -9.19 -42.74 23.88
C GLY A 313 -8.09 -42.81 22.81
N LYS A 314 -7.61 -44.02 22.48
CA LYS A 314 -6.65 -44.21 21.38
C LYS A 314 -7.23 -43.82 20.02
N THR A 315 -8.51 -44.13 19.77
CA THR A 315 -9.19 -43.73 18.54
C THR A 315 -9.32 -42.21 18.45
N ALA A 316 -9.65 -41.53 19.56
CA ALA A 316 -9.74 -40.08 19.63
C ALA A 316 -8.39 -39.42 19.34
N ASP A 317 -7.29 -39.98 19.88
CA ASP A 317 -5.93 -39.50 19.63
C ASP A 317 -5.53 -39.62 18.15
N SER A 318 -5.85 -40.74 17.51
CA SER A 318 -5.65 -40.92 16.06
C SER A 318 -6.41 -39.85 15.25
N LEU A 319 -7.69 -39.65 15.55
CA LEU A 319 -8.51 -38.64 14.88
C LEU A 319 -7.97 -37.23 15.10
N TYR A 320 -7.51 -36.91 16.31
CA TYR A 320 -6.89 -35.62 16.60
C TYR A 320 -5.65 -35.36 15.74
N ASN A 321 -4.80 -36.37 15.57
CA ASN A 321 -3.61 -36.26 14.72
C ASN A 321 -3.97 -36.06 13.24
N GLU A 322 -5.03 -36.73 12.76
CA GLU A 322 -5.56 -36.53 11.41
C GLU A 322 -6.12 -35.12 11.20
N PHE A 323 -6.94 -34.62 12.15
CA PHE A 323 -7.43 -33.24 12.13
C PHE A 323 -6.30 -32.22 12.16
N SER A 324 -5.28 -32.45 12.98
CA SER A 324 -4.11 -31.57 13.10
C SER A 324 -3.30 -31.53 11.80
N THR A 325 -3.11 -32.68 11.16
CA THR A 325 -2.43 -32.78 9.86
C THR A 325 -3.19 -32.02 8.79
N LEU A 326 -4.52 -32.18 8.75
CA LEU A 326 -5.37 -31.49 7.79
C LEU A 326 -5.35 -29.97 8.00
N ARG A 327 -5.38 -29.51 9.25
CA ARG A 327 -5.23 -28.10 9.60
C ARG A 327 -3.90 -27.52 9.10
N ASN A 328 -2.79 -28.21 9.34
CA ASN A 328 -1.48 -27.75 8.88
C ASN A 328 -1.42 -27.67 7.35
N SER A 329 -2.02 -28.66 6.65
CA SER A 329 -2.12 -28.63 5.19
C SER A 329 -2.92 -27.43 4.69
N LEU A 330 -3.95 -27.00 5.43
CA LEU A 330 -4.74 -25.83 5.09
C LEU A 330 -3.96 -24.53 5.28
N GLU A 331 -3.32 -24.37 6.44
CA GLU A 331 -2.50 -23.18 6.72
C GLU A 331 -1.44 -23.00 5.63
N ASN A 332 -0.73 -24.08 5.27
CA ASN A 332 0.25 -24.07 4.18
C ASN A 332 -0.38 -23.72 2.81
N GLY A 333 -1.58 -24.23 2.52
CA GLY A 333 -2.29 -23.92 1.27
C GLY A 333 -2.68 -22.45 1.17
N PHE A 334 -3.13 -21.84 2.27
CA PHE A 334 -3.44 -20.41 2.31
C PHE A 334 -2.20 -19.53 2.20
N GLU A 335 -1.10 -19.90 2.84
CA GLU A 335 0.18 -19.17 2.70
C GLU A 335 0.64 -19.17 1.24
N GLN A 336 0.56 -20.30 0.54
CA GLN A 336 0.91 -20.38 -0.88
C GLN A 336 0.00 -19.50 -1.76
N LEU A 337 -1.30 -19.46 -1.47
CA LEU A 337 -2.25 -18.60 -2.17
C LEU A 337 -1.94 -17.12 -1.94
N GLN A 338 -1.64 -16.73 -0.69
CA GLN A 338 -1.24 -15.36 -0.37
C GLN A 338 0.05 -14.95 -1.08
N ILE A 339 1.06 -15.83 -1.15
CA ILE A 339 2.31 -15.59 -1.90
C ILE A 339 2.02 -15.39 -3.39
N SER A 340 1.13 -16.20 -3.98
CA SER A 340 0.79 -16.12 -5.40
C SER A 340 -0.05 -14.90 -5.80
N HIS A 341 -0.74 -14.28 -4.83
CA HIS A 341 -1.56 -13.08 -5.02
C HIS A 341 -0.88 -11.79 -4.55
N LEU A 342 0.36 -11.85 -4.03
CA LEU A 342 1.16 -10.65 -3.89
C LEU A 342 1.35 -10.06 -5.30
N PRO A 343 0.99 -8.78 -5.54
CA PRO A 343 1.29 -8.14 -6.80
C PRO A 343 2.80 -8.17 -6.96
N SER A 344 3.28 -9.04 -7.85
CA SER A 344 4.65 -9.01 -8.33
C SER A 344 4.92 -7.56 -8.70
N ALA A 345 5.88 -6.93 -8.01
CA ALA A 345 6.32 -5.58 -8.34
C ALA A 345 6.52 -5.53 -9.86
N PRO A 346 6.02 -4.49 -10.57
CA PRO A 346 6.16 -4.42 -12.02
C PRO A 346 7.62 -4.64 -12.37
N SER A 347 7.91 -5.79 -13.00
CA SER A 347 9.27 -6.08 -13.38
C SER A 347 9.70 -4.96 -14.31
N SER A 348 10.93 -4.47 -14.11
CA SER A 348 11.55 -3.38 -14.87
C SER A 348 11.70 -3.68 -16.37
N GLN A 349 11.14 -4.79 -16.87
CA GLN A 349 11.14 -5.18 -18.27
C GLN A 349 10.09 -4.45 -19.13
N HIS A 350 9.15 -3.70 -18.54
CA HIS A 350 8.19 -2.90 -19.32
C HIS A 350 8.62 -1.45 -19.65
N ARG A 351 9.88 -1.05 -19.38
CA ARG A 351 10.38 0.30 -19.75
C ARG A 351 11.10 0.37 -21.11
N ALA A 352 11.07 -0.68 -21.91
CA ALA A 352 11.80 -0.71 -23.19
C ALA A 352 10.90 -1.00 -24.39
N ILE A 353 9.68 -0.47 -24.44
CA ILE A 353 8.91 -0.34 -25.68
C ILE A 353 8.08 0.94 -25.57
N GLU A 354 8.74 2.09 -25.77
CA GLU A 354 8.19 3.35 -26.28
C GLU A 354 9.26 4.44 -26.09
N GLN A 355 10.17 4.51 -27.07
CA GLN A 355 10.79 5.74 -27.56
C GLN A 355 11.33 5.49 -28.96
#